data_AF-A0A2K3J9E4-F1
#
_entry.id   AF-A0A2K3J9E4-F1
#
_cell.length_a   1.000
_cell.length_b   1.000
_cell.length_c   1.000
_cell.angle_alpha   90.00
_cell.angle_beta   90.00
_cell.angle_gamma   90.00
#
_symmetry.space_group_name_H-M   'P 1'
#
loop_
_entity.id
_entity.type
_entity.pdbx_description
1 polymer ?
#
loop_
_entity_poly.entity_id
_entity_poly.type
_entity_poly.pdbx_seq_one_letter_code
_entity_poly.pdbx_strand_id
1 'polypeptide(L)'
;EGHVALSAKKKVLSGRRVNVDADLSKKMRQHKLKTSIFEKYYLYYVLTDLVWRKKTHYEQGFYIKPNGTLYNKFITNKKRNVQILGCNFSCYKEDFVAINGFDESYGLSILGDDTDLNWRFVDYGATISSCKNVANVFHLDHKRPSYPDYDPSEDLARFNKVKAEHKFFCDEGLNKYC
;
A
#
# COMPACT_ATOMS: atom_id res chain seq x y z
N GLU A 1 14.51 4.36 0.82
CA GLU A 1 15.06 5.01 -0.40
C GLU A 1 14.00 5.26 -1.48
N GLY A 2 13.29 4.24 -1.97
CA GLY A 2 12.35 4.37 -3.10
C GLY A 2 11.21 5.40 -2.92
N HIS A 3 10.55 5.41 -1.75
CA HIS A 3 9.51 6.40 -1.44
C HIS A 3 10.06 7.84 -1.44
N VAL A 4 11.20 8.06 -0.79
CA VAL A 4 11.85 9.37 -0.73
C VAL A 4 12.23 9.86 -2.13
N ALA A 5 12.81 8.98 -2.96
CA ALA A 5 13.25 9.32 -4.32
C ALA A 5 12.10 9.76 -5.25
N LEU A 6 10.87 9.29 -5.02
CA LEU A 6 9.70 9.64 -5.82
C LEU A 6 8.78 10.68 -5.17
N SER A 7 9.12 11.12 -3.96
CA SER A 7 8.27 11.98 -3.14
C SER A 7 8.12 13.38 -3.74
N ALA A 8 6.93 13.96 -3.59
CA ALA A 8 6.67 15.38 -3.86
C ALA A 8 5.47 15.83 -3.01
N LYS A 9 5.35 17.14 -2.74
CA LYS A 9 4.13 17.69 -2.11
C LYS A 9 2.91 17.41 -2.99
N LYS A 10 1.74 17.19 -2.39
CA LYS A 10 0.49 16.84 -3.10
C LYS A 10 0.63 15.59 -3.98
N LYS A 11 1.57 14.70 -3.64
CA LYS A 11 1.81 13.43 -4.33
C LYS A 11 1.91 12.30 -3.31
N VAL A 12 0.86 11.48 -3.25
CA VAL A 12 0.82 10.26 -2.44
C VAL A 12 1.38 9.12 -3.25
N LEU A 13 2.32 8.37 -2.69
CA LEU A 13 2.91 7.21 -3.33
C LEU A 13 2.21 5.95 -2.85
N SER A 14 1.78 5.11 -3.79
CA SER A 14 1.12 3.83 -3.53
C SER A 14 1.89 2.69 -4.18
N GLY A 15 2.28 1.73 -3.35
CA GLY A 15 3.01 0.53 -3.71
C GLY A 15 2.14 -0.71 -3.59
N ARG A 16 2.80 -1.86 -3.70
CA ARG A 16 2.20 -3.19 -3.44
C ARG A 16 3.16 -4.02 -2.62
N ARG A 17 2.67 -5.17 -2.18
CA ARG A 17 3.44 -6.19 -1.48
C ARG A 17 3.51 -7.45 -2.32
N VAL A 18 4.64 -8.14 -2.23
CA VAL A 18 4.77 -9.53 -2.66
C VAL A 18 4.39 -10.40 -1.47
N ASN A 19 3.43 -11.30 -1.63
CA ASN A 19 3.10 -12.27 -0.61
C ASN A 19 4.12 -13.41 -0.69
N VAL A 20 4.99 -13.48 0.31
CA VAL A 20 5.95 -14.58 0.48
C VAL A 20 5.18 -15.78 1.01
N ASP A 21 5.49 -16.97 0.52
CA ASP A 21 4.79 -18.19 0.94
C ASP A 21 5.09 -18.61 2.38
N ALA A 22 4.31 -19.55 2.89
CA ALA A 22 4.42 -20.05 4.26
C ALA A 22 5.79 -20.63 4.61
N ASP A 23 6.43 -21.38 3.70
CA ASP A 23 7.71 -22.05 3.96
C ASP A 23 8.86 -21.05 4.00
N LEU A 24 8.95 -20.16 3.01
CA LEU A 24 9.93 -19.08 3.01
C LEU A 24 9.70 -18.14 4.19
N SER A 25 8.45 -17.80 4.49
CA SER A 25 8.10 -16.95 5.64
C SER A 25 8.53 -17.60 6.96
N LYS A 26 8.35 -18.92 7.11
CA LYS A 26 8.84 -19.68 8.27
C LYS A 26 10.36 -19.67 8.35
N LYS A 27 11.06 -19.91 7.23
CA LYS A 27 12.54 -19.86 7.18
C LYS A 27 13.08 -18.48 7.56
N MET A 28 12.42 -17.40 7.09
CA MET A 28 12.79 -16.03 7.44
C MET A 28 12.57 -15.72 8.93
N ARG A 29 11.42 -16.09 9.49
CA ARG A 29 11.13 -15.93 10.93
C ARG A 29 12.08 -16.70 11.83
N GLN A 30 12.52 -17.88 11.39
CA GLN A 30 13.48 -18.72 12.10
C GLN A 30 14.94 -18.29 11.86
N HIS A 31 15.18 -17.17 11.16
CA HIS A 31 16.51 -16.69 10.77
C HIS A 31 17.35 -17.68 9.93
N LYS A 32 16.71 -18.72 9.39
CA LYS A 32 17.35 -19.71 8.49
C LYS A 32 17.54 -19.18 7.08
N LEU A 33 16.75 -18.18 6.69
CA LEU A 33 16.90 -17.42 5.45
C LEU A 33 16.99 -15.93 5.79
N LYS A 34 18.14 -15.32 5.48
CA LYS A 34 18.29 -13.87 5.60
C LYS A 34 17.52 -13.17 4.49
N THR A 35 16.83 -12.08 4.82
CA THR A 35 16.08 -11.26 3.85
C THR A 35 16.98 -10.70 2.74
N SER A 36 18.22 -10.33 3.06
CA SER A 36 19.21 -9.87 2.07
C SER A 36 19.60 -10.94 1.04
N ILE A 37 19.65 -12.21 1.46
CA ILE A 37 19.90 -13.33 0.54
C ILE A 37 18.69 -13.53 -0.36
N PHE A 38 17.49 -13.50 0.21
CA PHE A 38 16.25 -13.59 -0.55
C PHE A 38 16.13 -12.48 -1.60
N GLU A 39 16.44 -11.24 -1.25
CA GLU A 39 16.44 -10.11 -2.18
C GLU A 39 17.49 -10.28 -3.29
N LYS A 40 18.72 -10.66 -2.94
CA LYS A 40 19.81 -10.86 -3.90
C LYS A 40 19.49 -11.95 -4.92
N TYR A 41 18.86 -13.04 -4.49
CA TYR A 41 18.49 -14.19 -5.32
C TYR A 41 17.00 -14.22 -5.63
N TYR A 42 16.33 -13.07 -5.66
CA TYR A 42 14.87 -13.02 -5.78
C TYR A 42 14.35 -13.76 -7.01
N LEU A 43 14.99 -13.62 -8.17
CA LEU A 43 14.60 -14.32 -9.40
C LEU A 43 14.62 -15.86 -9.25
N TYR A 44 15.59 -16.41 -8.52
CA TYR A 44 15.64 -17.84 -8.23
C TYR A 44 14.40 -18.27 -7.45
N TYR A 45 14.10 -17.60 -6.33
CA TYR A 45 12.92 -17.88 -5.52
C TYR A 45 11.60 -17.67 -6.27
N VAL A 46 11.56 -16.72 -7.22
CA VAL A 46 10.40 -16.56 -8.09
C VAL A 46 10.17 -17.84 -8.90
N LEU A 47 11.21 -18.35 -9.56
CA LEU A 47 11.10 -19.52 -10.44
C LEU A 47 10.87 -20.84 -9.68
N THR A 48 11.42 -20.96 -8.47
CA THR A 48 11.33 -22.20 -7.66
C THR A 48 10.11 -22.23 -6.75
N ASP A 49 9.75 -21.12 -6.11
CA ASP A 49 8.81 -21.11 -4.97
C ASP A 49 7.56 -20.26 -5.20
N LEU A 50 7.66 -19.12 -5.91
CA LEU A 50 6.58 -18.12 -5.96
C LEU A 50 5.71 -18.19 -7.22
N VAL A 51 6.27 -18.56 -8.38
CA VAL A 51 5.54 -18.57 -9.67
C VAL A 51 4.42 -19.61 -9.69
N TRP A 52 4.59 -20.70 -8.94
CA TRP A 52 3.61 -21.78 -8.82
C TRP A 52 2.50 -21.48 -7.81
N ARG A 53 2.63 -20.41 -7.02
CA ARG A 53 1.67 -20.06 -5.97
C ARG A 53 0.76 -18.93 -6.42
N LYS A 54 -0.54 -19.19 -6.43
CA LYS A 54 -1.56 -18.18 -6.75
C LYS A 54 -1.54 -17.06 -5.70
N LYS A 55 -1.68 -15.80 -6.14
CA LYS A 55 -1.78 -14.59 -5.29
C LYS A 55 -0.46 -14.07 -4.68
N THR A 56 0.71 -14.50 -5.15
CA THR A 56 2.01 -13.99 -4.67
C THR A 56 2.33 -12.57 -5.15
N HIS A 57 1.80 -12.17 -6.32
CA HIS A 57 2.14 -10.89 -6.96
C HIS A 57 3.65 -10.68 -7.10
N TYR A 58 4.37 -11.74 -7.46
CA TYR A 58 5.84 -11.77 -7.52
C TYR A 58 6.42 -10.69 -8.44
N GLU A 59 5.66 -10.21 -9.44
CA GLU A 59 6.07 -9.15 -10.35
C GLU A 59 6.34 -7.82 -9.63
N GLN A 60 5.77 -7.61 -8.44
CA GLN A 60 5.99 -6.40 -7.65
C GLN A 60 7.33 -6.41 -6.90
N GLY A 61 8.01 -7.56 -6.82
CA GLY A 61 9.28 -7.71 -6.10
C GLY A 61 10.54 -7.42 -6.91
N PHE A 62 10.41 -7.27 -8.23
CA PHE A 62 11.52 -6.82 -9.07
C PHE A 62 11.83 -5.36 -8.77
N TYR A 63 13.06 -5.05 -8.38
CA TYR A 63 13.50 -3.69 -8.11
C TYR A 63 14.01 -3.02 -9.39
N ILE A 64 13.61 -1.77 -9.60
CA ILE A 64 14.01 -0.91 -10.69
C ILE A 64 14.46 0.42 -10.09
N LYS A 65 15.67 0.84 -10.43
CA LYS A 65 16.24 2.10 -9.95
C LYS A 65 15.40 3.29 -10.45
N PRO A 66 14.89 4.17 -9.56
CA PRO A 66 13.99 5.27 -9.95
C PRO A 66 14.64 6.30 -10.88
N ASN A 67 15.96 6.51 -10.76
CA ASN A 67 16.69 7.44 -11.62
C ASN A 67 17.23 6.78 -12.90
N GLY A 68 16.80 5.57 -13.22
CA GLY A 68 17.28 4.80 -14.37
C GLY A 68 16.44 5.02 -15.64
N THR A 69 17.06 4.85 -16.81
CA THR A 69 16.38 4.91 -18.12
C THR A 69 15.21 3.94 -18.23
N LEU A 70 15.33 2.75 -17.62
CA LEU A 70 14.27 1.73 -17.59
C LEU A 70 13.02 2.23 -16.86
N TYR A 71 13.20 2.92 -15.73
CA TYR A 71 12.09 3.50 -14.97
C TYR A 71 11.37 4.56 -15.81
N ASN A 72 12.13 5.53 -16.33
CA ASN A 72 11.59 6.66 -17.10
C ASN A 72 10.85 6.22 -18.36
N LYS A 73 11.35 5.21 -19.09
CA LYS A 73 10.73 4.76 -20.34
C LYS A 73 9.56 3.81 -20.14
N PHE A 74 9.63 2.88 -19.18
CA PHE A 74 8.70 1.75 -19.12
C PHE A 74 7.83 1.69 -17.86
N ILE A 75 8.25 2.35 -16.76
CA ILE A 75 7.54 2.27 -15.49
C ILE A 75 6.70 3.52 -15.23
N THR A 76 7.25 4.72 -15.48
CA THR A 76 6.57 6.00 -15.20
C THR A 76 5.24 6.13 -15.95
N ASN A 77 5.21 5.74 -17.23
CA ASN A 77 4.02 5.90 -18.09
C ASN A 77 3.08 4.69 -18.07
N LYS A 78 3.40 3.64 -17.31
CA LYS A 78 2.57 2.43 -17.28
C LYS A 78 1.31 2.70 -16.46
N LYS A 79 0.14 2.53 -17.08
CA LYS A 79 -1.14 2.54 -16.36
C LYS A 79 -1.15 1.37 -15.37
N ARG A 80 -1.15 1.67 -14.07
CA ARG A 80 -1.20 0.70 -12.98
C ARG A 80 -2.28 1.13 -11.99
N ASN A 81 -2.91 0.18 -11.31
CA ASN A 81 -3.76 0.52 -10.17
C ASN A 81 -2.91 1.23 -9.10
N VAL A 82 -3.27 2.47 -8.77
CA VAL A 82 -2.59 3.32 -7.79
C VAL A 82 -3.37 3.48 -6.49
N GLN A 83 -4.53 2.82 -6.33
CA GLN A 83 -5.29 2.88 -5.08
C GLN A 83 -4.39 2.54 -3.90
N ILE A 84 -4.48 3.35 -2.85
CA ILE A 84 -3.72 3.14 -1.62
C ILE A 84 -3.97 1.72 -1.10
N LEU A 85 -2.90 1.09 -0.64
CA LEU A 85 -2.98 -0.05 0.25
C LEU A 85 -2.11 0.30 1.45
N GLY A 86 -2.68 0.23 2.66
CA GLY A 86 -2.04 0.66 3.90
C GLY A 86 -0.69 -0.01 4.16
N CYS A 87 -0.46 -1.20 3.58
CA CYS A 87 0.80 -1.92 3.70
C CYS A 87 2.00 -1.27 2.98
N ASN A 88 1.77 -0.39 2.00
CA ASN A 88 2.85 0.24 1.25
C ASN A 88 2.39 1.55 0.61
N PHE A 89 2.39 2.63 1.38
CA PHE A 89 2.16 3.97 0.88
C PHE A 89 3.02 5.00 1.61
N SER A 90 3.14 6.20 1.05
CA SER A 90 3.72 7.36 1.74
C SER A 90 3.14 8.66 1.23
N CYS A 91 3.19 9.69 2.07
CA CYS A 91 2.76 11.05 1.76
C CYS A 91 3.57 12.05 2.59
N TYR A 92 3.47 13.34 2.26
CA TYR A 92 4.01 14.38 3.13
C TYR A 92 3.12 14.55 4.35
N LYS A 93 3.74 14.83 5.51
CA LYS A 93 3.02 15.08 6.77
C LYS A 93 1.97 16.18 6.61
N GLU A 94 2.34 17.28 5.93
CA GLU A 94 1.43 18.40 5.66
C GLU A 94 0.16 17.95 4.93
N ASP A 95 0.28 17.07 3.93
CA ASP A 95 -0.86 16.56 3.16
C ASP A 95 -1.73 15.60 4.00
N PHE A 96 -1.13 14.79 4.87
CA PHE A 96 -1.86 13.88 5.75
C PHE A 96 -2.62 14.65 6.85
N VAL A 97 -2.00 15.68 7.42
CA VAL A 97 -2.65 16.57 8.41
C VAL A 97 -3.80 17.35 7.77
N ALA A 98 -3.66 17.78 6.52
CA ALA A 98 -4.69 18.54 5.83
C ALA A 98 -6.02 17.78 5.61
N ILE A 99 -5.98 16.44 5.61
CA ILE A 99 -7.19 15.59 5.54
C ILE A 99 -7.63 15.09 6.93
N ASN A 100 -6.97 15.53 7.99
CA ASN A 100 -7.14 15.08 9.38
C ASN A 100 -6.76 13.61 9.64
N GLY A 101 -5.90 13.03 8.81
CA GLY A 101 -5.40 11.67 8.96
C GLY A 101 -6.43 10.59 8.56
N PHE A 102 -6.46 9.50 9.32
CA PHE A 102 -7.46 8.45 9.15
C PHE A 102 -8.78 8.86 9.81
N ASP A 103 -9.90 8.44 9.23
CA ASP A 103 -11.20 8.55 9.87
C ASP A 103 -11.36 7.42 10.90
N GLU A 104 -11.17 7.74 12.17
CA GLU A 104 -11.24 6.81 13.30
C GLU A 104 -12.69 6.47 13.68
N SER A 105 -13.68 7.01 12.98
CA SER A 105 -15.07 6.58 13.15
C SER A 105 -15.33 5.20 12.53
N TYR A 106 -14.45 4.71 11.65
CA TYR A 106 -14.49 3.35 11.13
C TYR A 106 -14.07 2.35 12.21
N GLY A 107 -14.90 1.33 12.46
CA GLY A 107 -14.65 0.36 13.53
C GLY A 107 -13.64 -0.74 13.16
N LEU A 108 -13.64 -1.17 11.89
CA LEU A 108 -12.74 -2.22 11.40
C LEU A 108 -12.03 -1.75 10.13
N SER A 109 -10.70 -1.95 10.10
CA SER A 109 -9.81 -1.47 9.04
C SER A 109 -9.90 -2.24 7.70
N ILE A 110 -11.04 -2.88 7.42
CA ILE A 110 -11.15 -3.93 6.40
C ILE A 110 -11.59 -3.37 5.04
N LEU A 111 -12.45 -2.34 5.02
CA LEU A 111 -13.03 -1.81 3.80
C LEU A 111 -12.96 -0.27 3.69
N GLY A 112 -13.17 0.45 4.80
CA GLY A 112 -13.20 1.91 4.83
C GLY A 112 -11.82 2.55 4.64
N ASP A 113 -10.85 2.22 5.50
CA ASP A 113 -9.68 3.08 5.74
C ASP A 113 -8.86 3.40 4.48
N ASP A 114 -8.42 2.39 3.74
CA ASP A 114 -7.57 2.62 2.55
C ASP A 114 -8.34 3.31 1.41
N THR A 115 -9.63 2.99 1.27
CA THR A 115 -10.49 3.54 0.20
C THR A 115 -10.88 4.98 0.50
N ASP A 116 -11.28 5.23 1.74
CA ASP A 116 -11.61 6.55 2.28
C ASP A 116 -10.39 7.46 2.23
N LEU A 117 -9.25 7.01 2.77
CA LEU A 117 -7.99 7.75 2.72
C LEU A 117 -7.60 8.09 1.28
N ASN A 118 -7.70 7.13 0.36
CA ASN A 118 -7.42 7.36 -1.06
C ASN A 118 -8.34 8.43 -1.65
N TRP A 119 -9.64 8.39 -1.35
CA TRP A 119 -10.59 9.40 -1.83
C TRP A 119 -10.31 10.78 -1.23
N ARG A 120 -10.11 10.89 0.09
CA ARG A 120 -9.82 12.15 0.79
C ARG A 120 -8.60 12.85 0.22
N PHE A 121 -7.52 12.11 -0.06
CA PHE A 121 -6.34 12.70 -0.71
C PHE A 121 -6.64 13.26 -2.10
N VAL A 122 -7.42 12.54 -2.91
CA VAL A 122 -7.80 13.00 -4.25
C VAL A 122 -8.69 14.24 -4.19
N ASP A 123 -9.68 14.24 -3.30
CA ASP A 123 -10.62 15.37 -3.11
C ASP A 123 -9.92 16.61 -2.52
N TYR A 124 -8.91 16.43 -1.65
CA TYR A 124 -7.96 17.47 -1.21
C TYR A 124 -7.05 18.00 -2.34
N GLY A 125 -7.04 17.37 -3.51
CA GLY A 125 -6.25 17.78 -4.68
C GLY A 125 -4.84 17.18 -4.72
N ALA A 126 -4.57 16.11 -3.96
CA ALA A 126 -3.34 15.34 -4.13
C ALA A 126 -3.49 14.30 -5.26
N THR A 127 -2.37 13.97 -5.90
CA THR A 127 -2.30 12.90 -6.91
C THR A 127 -1.81 11.60 -6.28
N ILE A 128 -2.42 10.47 -6.65
CA ILE A 128 -1.93 9.16 -6.22
C ILE A 128 -1.05 8.56 -7.33
N SER A 129 0.21 8.33 -7.03
CA SER A 129 1.25 7.86 -7.96
C SER A 129 1.78 6.49 -7.56
N SER A 130 2.18 5.68 -8.53
CA SER A 130 2.73 4.37 -8.22
C SER A 130 4.20 4.44 -7.78
N CYS A 131 4.56 3.72 -6.72
CA CYS A 131 5.95 3.41 -6.37
C CYS A 131 6.28 1.91 -6.48
N LYS A 132 5.44 1.15 -7.21
CA LYS A 132 5.67 -0.27 -7.47
C LYS A 132 6.98 -0.49 -8.24
N ASN A 133 7.70 -1.55 -7.90
CA ASN A 133 9.04 -1.85 -8.41
C ASN A 133 10.14 -0.86 -7.99
N VAL A 134 9.84 0.14 -7.15
CA VAL A 134 10.82 1.10 -6.63
C VAL A 134 10.88 1.03 -5.10
N ALA A 135 9.74 0.90 -4.44
CA ALA A 135 9.61 0.69 -3.01
C ALA A 135 8.98 -0.68 -2.74
N ASN A 136 9.77 -1.75 -2.91
CA ASN A 136 9.27 -3.12 -2.80
C ASN A 136 9.06 -3.50 -1.33
N VAL A 137 7.98 -4.23 -1.06
CA VAL A 137 7.64 -4.74 0.28
C VAL A 137 7.33 -6.22 0.17
N PHE A 138 7.88 -7.01 1.10
CA PHE A 138 7.63 -8.44 1.22
C PHE A 138 6.75 -8.70 2.43
N HIS A 139 5.58 -9.29 2.19
CA HIS A 139 4.63 -9.66 3.22
C HIS A 139 4.82 -11.12 3.59
N LEU A 140 5.22 -11.38 4.84
CA LEU A 140 5.39 -12.73 5.34
C LEU A 140 4.03 -13.36 5.62
N ASP A 141 3.80 -14.58 5.11
CA ASP A 141 2.55 -15.32 5.27
C ASP A 141 2.17 -15.50 6.73
N HIS A 142 0.96 -15.10 7.10
CA HIS A 142 0.39 -15.28 8.43
C HIS A 142 -1.10 -15.57 8.31
N LYS A 143 -1.67 -16.20 9.34
CA LYS A 143 -3.12 -16.39 9.44
C LYS A 143 -3.79 -15.01 9.39
N ARG A 144 -4.72 -14.85 8.44
CA ARG A 144 -5.52 -13.64 8.35
C ARG A 144 -6.62 -13.68 9.41
N PRO A 145 -6.88 -12.58 10.12
CA PRO A 145 -8.09 -12.49 10.92
C PRO A 145 -9.31 -12.60 9.98
N SER A 146 -10.32 -13.31 10.45
CA SER A 146 -11.63 -13.40 9.79
C SER A 146 -12.65 -12.68 10.66
N TYR A 147 -13.45 -11.83 10.05
CA TYR A 147 -14.51 -11.09 10.72
C TYR A 147 -15.84 -11.52 10.09
N PRO A 148 -16.35 -12.72 10.43
CA PRO A 148 -17.53 -13.28 9.78
C PRO A 148 -18.79 -12.44 10.03
N ASP A 149 -18.84 -11.72 11.15
CA ASP A 149 -19.99 -10.91 11.57
C ASP A 149 -19.84 -9.43 11.20
N TYR A 150 -18.80 -9.05 10.44
CA TYR A 150 -18.62 -7.67 10.01
C TYR A 150 -19.48 -7.38 8.77
N ASP A 151 -20.42 -6.44 8.91
CA ASP A 151 -21.19 -5.87 7.82
C ASP A 151 -20.61 -4.51 7.41
N PRO A 152 -20.10 -4.35 6.16
CA PRO A 152 -19.55 -3.08 5.68
C PRO A 152 -20.63 -2.09 5.20
N SER A 153 -21.92 -2.41 5.28
CA SER A 153 -22.99 -1.59 4.73
C SER A 153 -23.04 -0.18 5.33
N GLU A 154 -22.88 -0.06 6.65
CA GLU A 154 -22.86 1.22 7.37
C GLU A 154 -21.63 2.07 7.00
N ASP A 155 -20.45 1.44 6.96
CA ASP A 155 -19.20 2.10 6.58
C ASP A 155 -19.26 2.62 5.13
N LEU A 156 -19.86 1.83 4.23
CA LEU A 156 -20.06 2.21 2.84
C LEU A 156 -21.09 3.34 2.70
N ALA A 157 -22.18 3.33 3.47
CA ALA A 157 -23.17 4.40 3.49
C ALA A 157 -22.55 5.71 3.99
N ARG A 158 -21.75 5.65 5.05
CA ARG A 158 -20.99 6.79 5.58
C ARG A 158 -20.01 7.34 4.56
N PHE A 159 -19.20 6.46 3.96
CA PHE A 159 -18.24 6.82 2.90
C PHE A 159 -18.93 7.52 1.71
N ASN A 160 -20.04 6.97 1.24
CA ASN A 160 -20.77 7.56 0.11
C ASN A 160 -21.37 8.92 0.45
N LYS A 161 -21.84 9.13 1.69
CA LYS A 161 -22.34 10.42 2.18
C LYS A 161 -21.24 11.48 2.19
N VAL A 162 -20.11 11.22 2.85
CA VAL A 162 -19.00 12.20 2.91
C VAL A 162 -18.43 12.50 1.54
N LYS A 163 -18.43 11.50 0.65
CA LYS A 163 -18.04 11.65 -0.75
C LYS A 163 -18.98 12.55 -1.55
N ALA A 164 -20.28 12.42 -1.35
CA ALA A 164 -21.27 13.30 -1.99
C ALA A 164 -21.18 14.75 -1.49
N GLU A 165 -20.76 14.93 -0.24
CA GLU A 165 -20.59 16.24 0.40
C GLU A 165 -19.22 16.90 0.12
N HIS A 166 -18.32 16.23 -0.62
CA HIS A 166 -16.93 16.69 -0.84
C HIS A 166 -16.20 17.03 0.48
N LYS A 167 -16.45 16.23 1.51
CA LYS A 167 -15.92 16.42 2.85
C LYS A 167 -14.62 15.63 3.06
N PHE A 168 -13.53 16.09 2.44
CA PHE A 168 -12.23 15.41 2.53
C PHE A 168 -11.62 15.42 3.94
N PHE A 169 -11.93 16.42 4.77
CA PHE A 169 -11.48 16.48 6.16
C PHE A 169 -12.36 15.56 7.02
N CYS A 170 -11.78 14.55 7.69
CA CYS A 170 -12.57 13.66 8.56
C CYS A 170 -12.94 14.37 9.86
N ASP A 171 -14.13 14.10 10.41
CA ASP A 171 -14.55 14.70 11.69
C ASP A 171 -13.80 14.10 12.88
N GLU A 172 -13.52 12.79 12.79
CA GLU A 172 -12.91 11.99 13.83
C GLU A 172 -11.54 11.49 13.37
N GLY A 173 -10.49 12.25 13.62
CA GLY A 173 -9.13 11.89 13.20
C GLY A 173 -8.07 12.48 14.11
N LEU A 174 -7.02 13.05 13.53
CA LEU A 174 -5.88 13.61 14.29
C LEU A 174 -6.28 14.70 15.29
N ASN A 175 -7.32 15.47 14.97
CA ASN A 175 -7.91 16.48 15.86
C ASN A 175 -8.33 15.95 17.24
N LYS A 176 -8.56 14.64 17.42
CA LYS A 176 -8.88 14.04 18.73
C LYS A 176 -7.69 14.02 19.69
N TYR A 177 -6.48 14.20 19.18
CA TYR A 177 -5.23 14.03 19.94
C TYR A 177 -4.40 15.32 20.03
N CYS A 178 -4.89 16.43 19.47
CA CYS A 178 -4.19 17.71 19.41
C CYS A 178 -4.81 18.74 20.36
#